data_AF-A0A815TCT5-F1
#
_entry.id   AF-A0A815TCT5-F1
#
_cell.length_a   1.000
_cell.length_b   1.000
_cell.length_c   1.000
_cell.angle_alpha   90.00
_cell.angle_beta   90.00
_cell.angle_gamma   90.00
#
_symmetry.space_group_name_H-M   'P 1'
#
loop_
_entity.id
_entity.type
_entity.pdbx_description
1 polymer ?
#
loop_
_entity_poly.entity_id
_entity_poly.type
_entity_poly.pdbx_seq_one_letter_code
_entity_poly.pdbx_strand_id
1 'polypeptide(L)'
;ISYELTDQIGIFKAWCLVEHELVQIAIKISRIFYVNYRTSIENNNNNNTHEQFKPMQRSIGYKRTINNYSKRVNRLLSHCSQVYYLYEYRLDKNHFHNYYTYIITELSNSNIGVYEMNVPLDFRLLIILDCICSLHKEHHCTNILSNLYHFNQLEFLSLSE
;
A
#
# COMPACT_ATOMS: atom_id res chain seq x y z
N ILE A 1 -7.29 -20.59 5.04
CA ILE A 1 -6.31 -19.75 4.30
C ILE A 1 -4.94 -20.03 4.90
N SER A 2 -4.09 -20.77 4.20
CA SER A 2 -2.70 -20.99 4.62
C SER A 2 -1.80 -20.06 3.81
N TYR A 3 -1.13 -19.14 4.50
CA TYR A 3 -0.03 -18.38 3.91
C TYR A 3 1.28 -18.80 4.59
N GLU A 4 2.39 -18.70 3.85
CA GLU A 4 3.72 -18.94 4.37
C GLU A 4 4.51 -17.64 4.34
N LEU A 5 5.25 -17.41 5.42
CA LEU A 5 6.24 -16.34 5.48
C LEU A 5 7.36 -16.66 4.48
N THR A 6 7.80 -15.64 3.75
CA THR A 6 9.03 -15.74 2.95
C THR A 6 10.16 -15.01 3.67
N ASP A 7 11.41 -15.23 3.21
CA ASP A 7 12.57 -14.49 3.71
C ASP A 7 12.49 -12.99 3.41
N GLN A 8 11.60 -12.59 2.48
CA GLN A 8 11.40 -11.20 2.09
C GLN A 8 10.17 -10.60 2.80
N ILE A 9 10.40 -9.59 3.64
CA ILE A 9 9.34 -8.95 4.41
C ILE A 9 8.33 -8.28 3.46
N GLY A 10 7.04 -8.58 3.66
CA GLY A 10 5.95 -8.05 2.83
C GLY A 10 5.69 -8.83 1.56
N ILE A 11 6.38 -9.96 1.37
CA ILE A 11 6.03 -10.98 0.38
C ILE A 11 5.64 -12.25 1.14
N PHE A 12 4.49 -12.81 0.77
CA PHE A 12 3.92 -14.00 1.37
C PHE A 12 3.58 -15.00 0.28
N LYS A 13 3.75 -16.30 0.54
CA LYS A 13 3.20 -17.31 -0.36
C LYS A 13 1.78 -17.62 0.06
N ALA A 14 0.86 -17.67 -0.87
CA ALA A 14 -0.50 -18.11 -0.62
C ALA A 14 -0.97 -19.02 -1.74
N TRP A 15 -1.93 -19.89 -1.43
CA TRP A 15 -2.62 -20.69 -2.41
C TRP A 15 -3.80 -19.91 -2.97
N CYS A 16 -3.83 -19.74 -4.28
CA CYS A 16 -4.86 -19.04 -5.02
C CYS A 16 -5.52 -20.01 -6.00
N LEU A 17 -6.83 -19.89 -6.19
CA LEU A 17 -7.52 -20.63 -7.24
C LEU A 17 -7.28 -19.90 -8.57
N VAL A 18 -6.72 -20.60 -9.54
CA VAL A 18 -6.61 -20.14 -10.92
C VAL A 18 -7.45 -21.09 -11.76
N GLU A 19 -8.62 -20.61 -12.20
CA GLU A 19 -9.65 -21.44 -12.85
C GLU A 19 -10.12 -22.60 -11.94
N HIS A 20 -9.53 -23.79 -12.11
CA HIS A 20 -9.85 -25.00 -11.36
C HIS A 20 -8.63 -25.62 -10.66
N GLU A 21 -7.47 -24.98 -10.76
CA GLU A 21 -6.23 -25.45 -10.16
C GLU A 21 -5.83 -24.56 -8.99
N LEU A 22 -5.39 -25.18 -7.91
CA LEU A 22 -4.83 -24.49 -6.77
C LEU A 22 -3.34 -24.25 -7.02
N VAL A 23 -2.96 -22.99 -7.18
CA VAL A 23 -1.58 -22.59 -7.49
C VAL A 23 -0.99 -21.81 -6.32
N GLN A 24 0.26 -22.11 -5.97
CA GLN A 24 1.00 -21.33 -4.97
C GLN A 24 1.62 -20.10 -5.64
N ILE A 25 1.19 -18.92 -5.20
CA ILE A 25 1.66 -17.63 -5.71
C ILE A 25 2.38 -16.82 -4.63
N ALA A 26 3.34 -15.98 -5.03
CA ALA A 26 3.91 -14.98 -4.13
C ALA A 26 3.12 -13.68 -4.22
N ILE A 27 2.55 -13.25 -3.10
CA ILE A 27 1.75 -12.04 -2.96
C ILE A 27 2.59 -10.95 -2.29
N LYS A 28 2.68 -9.80 -2.95
CA LYS A 28 3.28 -8.60 -2.39
C LYS A 28 2.23 -7.74 -1.69
N ILE A 29 2.40 -7.53 -0.38
CA ILE A 29 1.52 -6.69 0.44
C ILE A 29 2.20 -5.35 0.74
N SER A 30 1.58 -4.28 0.25
CA SER A 30 1.95 -2.92 0.62
C SER A 30 1.40 -2.56 2.00
N ARG A 31 2.13 -1.75 2.76
CA ARG A 31 1.64 -1.07 3.95
C ARG A 31 0.72 0.07 3.53
N ILE A 32 -0.43 0.17 4.18
CA ILE A 32 -1.31 1.33 4.09
C ILE A 32 -1.29 2.02 5.45
N PHE A 33 -1.08 3.32 5.42
CA PHE A 33 -1.21 4.16 6.60
C PHE A 33 -1.74 5.52 6.16
N TYR A 34 -2.28 6.27 7.12
CA TYR A 34 -2.89 7.55 6.84
C TYR A 34 -2.13 8.67 7.51
N VAL A 35 -1.95 9.77 6.80
CA VAL A 35 -1.27 10.96 7.31
C VAL A 35 -2.21 12.14 7.23
N ASN A 36 -2.53 12.72 8.38
CA ASN A 36 -3.36 13.90 8.53
C ASN A 36 -2.46 15.12 8.71
N TYR A 37 -2.36 15.95 7.68
CA TYR A 37 -1.62 17.21 7.74
C TYR A 37 -2.54 18.34 8.16
N ARG A 38 -2.05 19.27 8.99
CA ARG A 38 -2.79 20.51 9.32
C ARG A 38 -2.87 21.51 8.17
N THR A 39 -1.99 21.37 7.16
CA THR A 39 -1.93 22.24 5.98
C THR A 39 -1.91 21.38 4.72
N SER A 40 -2.53 21.85 3.63
CA SER A 40 -2.56 21.09 2.39
C SER A 40 -1.17 21.00 1.78
N ILE A 41 -0.83 19.83 1.22
CA ILE A 41 0.40 19.64 0.44
C ILE A 41 0.39 20.53 -0.82
N GLU A 42 -0.79 20.86 -1.32
CA GLU A 42 -0.99 21.69 -2.52
C GLU A 42 -0.58 23.16 -2.30
N ASN A 43 -0.84 23.74 -1.13
CA ASN A 43 -0.53 25.14 -0.83
C ASN A 43 0.95 25.39 -0.51
N ASN A 44 1.71 24.34 -0.17
CA ASN A 44 3.11 24.45 0.24
C ASN A 44 4.11 24.34 -0.93
N ASN A 45 3.63 24.24 -2.18
CA ASN A 45 4.48 24.17 -3.38
C ASN A 45 5.23 25.48 -3.69
N ASN A 46 4.97 26.57 -2.98
CA ASN A 46 5.65 27.86 -3.16
C ASN A 46 6.88 28.05 -2.26
N ASN A 47 7.12 27.15 -1.31
CA ASN A 47 8.30 27.17 -0.45
C ASN A 47 9.08 25.87 -0.64
N ASN A 48 10.38 25.99 -0.94
CA ASN A 48 11.31 24.92 -1.36
C ASN A 48 11.55 23.79 -0.33
N THR A 49 10.71 23.63 0.68
CA THR A 49 10.85 22.65 1.77
C THR A 49 10.14 21.32 1.50
N HIS A 50 9.29 21.22 0.48
CA HIS A 50 8.57 19.98 0.09
C HIS A 50 9.10 19.30 -1.19
N GLU A 51 10.38 19.44 -1.53
CA GLU A 51 10.98 18.56 -2.55
C GLU A 51 11.14 17.10 -2.05
N GLN A 52 11.07 16.85 -0.74
CA GLN A 52 11.36 15.52 -0.17
C GLN A 52 10.13 14.59 -0.08
N PHE A 53 8.91 15.13 -0.11
CA PHE A 53 7.65 14.35 -0.12
C PHE A 53 7.09 14.10 -1.53
N LYS A 54 7.74 14.57 -2.60
CA LYS A 54 7.42 14.17 -3.98
C LYS A 54 8.41 13.09 -4.42
N PRO A 55 7.97 11.91 -4.86
CA PRO A 55 8.84 11.06 -5.66
C PRO A 55 9.15 11.83 -6.95
N MET A 56 10.39 12.31 -7.07
CA MET A 56 11.08 12.71 -8.28
C MET A 56 10.19 13.12 -9.48
N GLN A 57 9.60 14.32 -9.42
CA GLN A 57 9.01 14.96 -10.60
C GLN A 57 10.10 15.73 -11.37
N ARG A 58 11.01 15.01 -12.04
CA ARG A 58 11.97 15.62 -12.98
C ARG A 58 12.01 14.83 -14.28
N SER A 59 11.00 15.03 -15.13
CA SER A 59 11.19 15.33 -16.55
C SER A 59 9.83 15.49 -17.24
N ILE A 60 9.79 16.46 -18.15
CA ILE A 60 8.62 16.98 -18.86
C ILE A 60 8.01 16.00 -19.90
N GLY A 61 8.24 14.69 -19.72
CA GLY A 61 7.74 13.60 -20.59
C GLY A 61 7.18 12.38 -19.84
N TYR A 62 7.17 12.38 -18.50
CA TYR A 62 6.79 11.22 -17.66
C TYR A 62 5.36 11.28 -17.11
N LYS A 63 4.41 11.83 -17.87
CA LYS A 63 3.07 12.18 -17.38
C LYS A 63 2.07 11.00 -17.30
N ARG A 64 2.49 9.73 -17.45
CA ARG A 64 1.52 8.61 -17.52
C ARG A 64 1.83 7.34 -16.73
N THR A 65 2.95 7.22 -16.01
CA THR A 65 3.32 5.88 -15.49
C THR A 65 4.15 5.82 -14.20
N ILE A 66 4.27 6.87 -13.38
CA ILE A 66 5.00 6.77 -12.10
C ILE A 66 4.25 7.46 -10.94
N ASN A 67 3.61 6.62 -10.12
CA ASN A 67 3.50 6.66 -8.65
C ASN A 67 2.87 7.88 -7.93
N ASN A 68 1.54 7.87 -7.88
CA ASN A 68 0.78 8.48 -6.78
C ASN A 68 0.81 7.54 -5.56
N TYR A 69 1.89 7.54 -4.77
CA TYR A 69 1.90 6.75 -3.52
C TYR A 69 0.93 7.30 -2.46
N SER A 70 0.49 8.55 -2.62
CA SER A 70 -0.44 9.24 -1.72
C SER A 70 -1.71 9.64 -2.45
N LYS A 71 -2.87 9.28 -1.90
CA LYS A 71 -4.19 9.70 -2.39
C LYS A 71 -4.92 10.47 -1.31
N ARG A 72 -5.47 11.66 -1.62
CA ARG A 72 -6.34 12.37 -0.67
C ARG A 72 -7.62 11.57 -0.45
N VAL A 73 -7.99 11.36 0.80
CA VAL A 73 -9.14 10.54 1.18
C VAL A 73 -9.95 11.21 2.29
N ASN A 74 -11.24 10.87 2.36
CA ASN A 74 -12.12 11.26 3.45
C ASN A 74 -12.45 9.98 4.25
N ARG A 75 -11.83 9.81 5.41
CA ARG A 75 -12.02 8.68 6.33
C ARG A 75 -12.22 9.23 7.75
N LEU A 76 -12.96 8.49 8.56
CA LEU A 76 -12.98 8.73 10.00
C LEU A 76 -11.67 8.20 10.60
N LEU A 77 -11.03 9.01 11.44
CA LEU A 77 -9.81 8.62 12.14
C LEU A 77 -10.15 7.90 13.44
N SER A 78 -9.22 7.05 13.92
CA SER A 78 -9.31 6.48 15.25
C SER A 78 -9.53 7.59 16.29
N HIS A 79 -10.43 7.36 17.24
CA HIS A 79 -10.88 8.34 18.25
C HIS A 79 -11.60 9.59 17.70
N CYS A 80 -12.08 9.55 16.45
CA CYS A 80 -12.82 10.63 15.82
C CYS A 80 -12.07 11.98 15.80
N SER A 81 -10.74 11.94 15.76
CA SER A 81 -9.90 13.13 15.63
C SER A 81 -10.27 13.95 14.40
N GLN A 82 -10.15 15.28 14.51
CA GLN A 82 -10.44 16.21 13.41
C GLN A 82 -9.62 15.87 12.16
N VAL A 83 -10.30 15.73 11.03
CA VAL A 83 -9.68 15.49 9.72
C VAL A 83 -9.42 16.84 9.04
N TYR A 84 -8.16 17.12 8.69
CA TYR A 84 -7.76 18.31 7.96
C TYR A 84 -7.48 17.94 6.50
N TYR A 85 -6.22 17.57 6.20
CA TYR A 85 -5.80 17.10 4.89
C TYR A 85 -5.27 15.68 5.04
N LEU A 86 -6.18 14.72 4.88
CA LEU A 86 -5.89 13.30 5.04
C LEU A 86 -5.45 12.66 3.73
N TYR A 87 -4.31 11.99 3.78
CA TYR A 87 -3.76 11.26 2.65
C TYR A 87 -3.53 9.79 3.04
N GLU A 88 -4.01 8.89 2.18
CA GLU A 88 -3.73 7.46 2.22
C GLU A 88 -2.41 7.21 1.50
N TYR A 89 -1.44 6.61 2.19
CA TYR A 89 -0.18 6.17 1.60
C TYR A 89 -0.19 4.66 1.40
N ARG A 90 0.17 4.18 0.20
CA ARG A 90 0.35 2.75 -0.10
C ARG A 90 1.79 2.48 -0.48
N LEU A 91 2.57 1.89 0.42
CA LEU A 91 4.00 1.68 0.24
C LEU A 91 4.39 0.22 0.35
N ASP A 92 5.19 -0.25 -0.59
CA ASP A 92 5.88 -1.54 -0.43
C ASP A 92 6.88 -1.48 0.73
N LYS A 93 7.26 -2.64 1.26
CA LYS A 93 8.14 -2.73 2.43
C LYS A 93 9.45 -1.94 2.28
N ASN A 94 10.11 -2.06 1.13
CA ASN A 94 11.38 -1.38 0.88
C ASN A 94 11.22 0.15 0.89
N HIS A 95 10.18 0.66 0.24
CA HIS A 95 9.88 2.09 0.25
C HIS A 95 9.51 2.55 1.66
N PHE A 96 8.67 1.79 2.38
CA PHE A 96 8.27 2.12 3.74
C PHE A 96 9.47 2.26 4.67
N HIS A 97 10.49 1.39 4.57
CA HIS A 97 11.66 1.49 5.45
C HIS A 97 12.38 2.84 5.29
N ASN A 98 12.57 3.30 4.05
CA ASN A 98 13.21 4.58 3.77
C ASN A 98 12.36 5.76 4.26
N TYR A 99 11.04 5.70 4.05
CA TYR A 99 10.13 6.77 4.47
C TYR A 99 9.85 6.79 5.98
N TYR A 100 9.96 5.66 6.68
CA TYR A 100 9.64 5.55 8.10
C TYR A 100 10.48 6.51 8.94
N THR A 101 11.80 6.56 8.74
CA THR A 101 12.70 7.47 9.46
C THR A 101 12.28 8.92 9.28
N TYR A 102 11.94 9.31 8.06
CA TYR A 102 11.49 10.67 7.76
C TYR A 102 10.15 10.99 8.44
N ILE A 103 9.18 10.07 8.38
CA ILE A 103 7.87 10.21 9.03
C ILE A 103 8.03 10.37 10.55
N ILE A 104 8.90 9.59 11.19
CA ILE A 104 9.16 9.69 12.63
C ILE A 104 9.75 11.06 12.99
N THR A 105 10.68 11.57 12.19
CA THR A 105 11.23 12.93 12.39
C THR A 105 10.12 13.99 12.26
N GLU A 106 9.27 13.89 11.24
CA GLU A 106 8.16 14.83 11.03
C GLU A 106 7.08 14.75 12.12
N LEU A 107 6.84 13.58 12.70
CA LEU A 107 5.94 13.40 13.85
C LEU A 107 6.40 14.21 15.07
N SER A 108 7.70 14.47 15.22
CA SER A 108 8.20 15.31 16.30
C SER A 108 7.79 16.79 16.16
N ASN A 109 7.49 17.25 14.95
CA ASN A 109 7.14 18.64 14.64
C ASN A 109 5.66 18.99 14.92
N SER A 110 4.85 18.07 15.47
CA SER A 110 3.43 18.23 15.88
C SER A 110 2.40 18.64 14.80
N ASN A 111 2.85 18.99 13.59
CA ASN A 111 1.99 19.46 12.50
C ASN A 111 1.32 18.33 11.71
N ILE A 112 1.67 17.08 12.01
CA ILE A 112 1.28 15.89 11.26
C ILE A 112 0.88 14.79 12.24
N GLY A 113 -0.26 14.13 11.97
CA GLY A 113 -0.70 12.93 12.69
C GLY A 113 -0.67 11.71 11.78
N VAL A 114 -0.09 10.60 12.24
CA VAL A 114 0.02 9.35 11.48
C VAL A 114 -0.85 8.27 12.11
N TYR A 115 -1.62 7.56 11.29
CA TYR A 115 -2.58 6.53 11.71
C TYR A 115 -2.32 5.20 11.01
N GLU A 116 -2.62 4.09 11.69
CA GLU A 116 -2.49 2.71 11.20
C GLU A 116 -1.08 2.23 10.80
N MET A 117 -0.03 2.96 11.18
CA MET A 117 1.36 2.60 10.84
C MET A 117 1.85 1.28 11.48
N ASN A 118 1.18 0.83 12.54
CA ASN A 118 1.59 -0.32 13.35
C ASN A 118 0.87 -1.62 12.99
N VAL A 119 0.02 -1.63 11.95
CA VAL A 119 -0.69 -2.86 11.55
C VAL A 119 0.30 -3.84 10.90
N PRO A 120 0.48 -5.06 11.44
CA PRO A 120 1.35 -6.08 10.86
C PRO A 120 0.91 -6.48 9.43
N LEU A 121 1.88 -6.84 8.58
CA LEU A 121 1.63 -7.12 7.16
C LEU A 121 0.90 -8.44 6.93
N ASP A 122 1.17 -9.42 7.78
CA ASP A 122 0.53 -10.72 7.92
C ASP A 122 -0.93 -10.57 8.40
N PHE A 123 -1.18 -9.73 9.39
CA PHE A 123 -2.55 -9.41 9.82
C PHE A 123 -3.35 -8.74 8.71
N ARG A 124 -2.73 -7.82 7.96
CA ARG A 124 -3.35 -7.24 6.76
C ARG A 124 -3.63 -8.28 5.71
N LEU A 125 -2.69 -9.17 5.42
CA LEU A 125 -2.91 -10.27 4.48
C LEU A 125 -4.12 -11.11 4.91
N LEU A 126 -4.24 -11.43 6.20
CA LEU A 126 -5.37 -12.17 6.74
C LEU A 126 -6.70 -11.44 6.57
N ILE A 127 -6.79 -10.18 6.99
CA ILE A 127 -8.00 -9.35 6.81
C ILE A 127 -8.37 -9.24 5.34
N ILE A 128 -7.37 -9.05 4.50
CA ILE A 128 -7.58 -8.78 3.09
C ILE A 128 -8.02 -10.06 2.38
N LEU A 129 -7.36 -11.19 2.61
CA LEU A 129 -7.65 -12.43 1.90
C LEU A 129 -9.02 -13.01 2.24
N ASP A 130 -9.69 -12.56 3.33
CA ASP A 130 -11.08 -12.76 3.80
C ASP A 130 -11.89 -14.00 3.34
N CYS A 131 -11.20 -15.09 3.01
CA CYS A 131 -11.61 -16.28 2.26
C CYS A 131 -11.32 -16.25 0.75
N ILE A 132 -10.80 -17.38 0.27
CA ILE A 132 -10.48 -17.81 -1.11
C ILE A 132 -10.38 -16.67 -2.14
N CYS A 133 -9.16 -16.37 -2.60
CA CYS A 133 -8.94 -15.44 -3.70
C CYS A 133 -8.80 -16.19 -5.03
N SER A 134 -9.26 -15.55 -6.10
CA SER A 134 -9.06 -15.95 -7.49
C SER A 134 -8.08 -15.01 -8.17
N LEU A 135 -7.29 -15.54 -9.12
CA LEU A 135 -6.42 -14.75 -9.98
C LEU A 135 -6.84 -14.97 -11.43
N HIS A 136 -7.08 -13.88 -12.16
CA HIS A 136 -7.39 -13.98 -13.59
C HIS A 136 -6.24 -14.56 -14.40
N LYS A 137 -6.62 -15.37 -15.40
CA LYS A 137 -5.69 -16.01 -16.35
C LYS A 137 -4.76 -15.01 -17.03
N GLU A 138 -5.26 -13.82 -17.38
CA GLU A 138 -4.46 -12.78 -18.05
C GLU A 138 -3.27 -12.31 -17.20
N HIS A 139 -3.53 -12.06 -15.91
CA HIS A 139 -2.48 -11.68 -14.97
C HIS A 139 -1.55 -12.84 -14.67
N HIS A 140 -2.09 -14.06 -14.54
CA HIS A 140 -1.28 -15.25 -14.37
C HIS A 140 -0.30 -15.44 -15.52
N CYS A 141 -0.78 -15.43 -16.78
CA CYS A 141 0.00 -15.65 -17.99
C CYS A 141 1.11 -14.62 -18.21
N THR A 142 0.87 -13.37 -17.83
CA THR A 142 1.85 -12.29 -17.98
C THR A 142 3.02 -12.38 -16.99
N ASN A 143 2.81 -13.01 -15.83
CA ASN A 143 3.78 -13.04 -14.72
C ASN A 143 4.23 -14.45 -14.32
N ILE A 144 4.04 -15.46 -15.18
CA ILE A 144 4.42 -16.86 -14.91
C ILE A 144 5.89 -16.97 -14.44
N LEU A 145 6.81 -16.29 -15.13
CA LEU A 145 8.25 -16.38 -14.84
C LEU A 145 8.63 -15.76 -13.49
N SER A 146 7.96 -14.68 -13.08
CA SER A 146 8.28 -13.96 -11.85
C SER A 146 7.53 -14.53 -10.64
N ASN A 147 6.39 -15.17 -10.86
CA ASN A 147 5.44 -15.68 -9.86
C ASN A 147 5.16 -14.69 -8.71
N LEU A 148 5.22 -13.38 -9.01
CA LEU A 148 5.03 -12.30 -8.05
C LEU A 148 3.86 -11.43 -8.49
N TYR A 149 2.82 -11.40 -7.66
CA TYR A 149 1.59 -10.68 -7.94
C TYR A 149 1.36 -9.59 -6.91
N HIS A 150 0.89 -8.44 -7.38
CA HIS A 150 0.43 -7.38 -6.51
C HIS A 150 -0.95 -7.74 -5.98
N PHE A 151 -1.19 -7.40 -4.71
CA PHE A 151 -2.47 -7.68 -4.07
C PHE A 151 -3.70 -7.17 -4.87
N ASN A 152 -3.60 -5.98 -5.45
CA ASN A 152 -4.70 -5.37 -6.20
C ASN A 152 -5.08 -6.12 -7.51
N GLN A 153 -4.34 -7.17 -7.89
CA GLN A 153 -4.58 -7.99 -9.07
C GLN A 153 -5.42 -9.24 -8.76
N LEU A 154 -5.71 -9.49 -7.48
CA LEU A 154 -6.50 -10.63 -7.01
C LEU A 154 -7.97 -10.24 -6.86
N GLU A 155 -8.86 -11.18 -7.17
CA GLU A 155 -10.30 -11.05 -6.96
C GLU A 155 -10.73 -11.88 -5.75
N PHE A 156 -11.75 -11.41 -5.03
CA PHE A 156 -12.30 -12.10 -3.87
C PHE A 156 -13.45 -13.02 -4.29
N LEU A 157 -13.40 -14.28 -3.87
CA LEU A 157 -14.54 -15.18 -3.96
C LEU A 157 -15.28 -15.17 -2.63
N SER A 158 -16.50 -14.65 -2.61
CA SER A 158 -17.38 -14.87 -1.45
C SER A 158 -17.78 -16.34 -1.42
N LEU A 159 -17.58 -17.01 -0.28
CA LEU A 159 -18.07 -18.38 -0.02
C LEU A 159 -19.61 -18.50 0.04
N SER A 160 -20.34 -17.45 -0.36
CA SER A 160 -21.80 -17.41 -0.43
C SER A 160 -22.26 -17.44 -1.89
N GLU A 161 -22.07 -18.58 -2.56
CA GLU A 161 -22.87 -19.05 -3.70
C GLU A 161 -22.65 -20.56 -3.93
#